data_AF-A0A926WKZ8-F1
#
_entry.id   AF-A0A926WKZ8-F1
#
_cell.length_a   1.000
_cell.length_b   1.000
_cell.length_c   1.000
_cell.angle_alpha   90.00
_cell.angle_beta   90.00
_cell.angle_gamma   90.00
#
_symmetry.space_group_name_H-M   'P 1'
#
loop_
_entity.id
_entity.type
_entity.pdbx_description
1 polymer ?
#
loop_
_entity_poly.entity_id
_entity_poly.type
_entity_poly.pdbx_seq_one_letter_code
_entity_poly.pdbx_strand_id
1 'polypeptide(L)' 'MAEKDPQLSQRQLARDTGLDVTTVNRLFTNNFSRVDVSTIETLCNYFQKNVGDLFELRLPENIPQRKTRKRVSDDSIQV' A
#
# COMPACT_ATOMS: atom_id res chain seq x y z
N MET A 1 -25.82 -21.28 -3.22
CA MET A 1 -24.39 -21.59 -3.44
C MET A 1 -23.64 -20.30 -3.19
N ALA A 2 -23.08 -20.12 -1.99
CA ALA A 2 -22.30 -18.92 -1.69
C ALA A 2 -20.88 -19.18 -2.20
N GLU A 3 -20.51 -18.54 -3.32
CA GLU A 3 -19.14 -18.48 -3.79
C GLU A 3 -18.27 -17.96 -2.65
N LYS A 4 -17.43 -18.84 -2.13
CA LYS A 4 -16.44 -18.51 -1.12
C LYS A 4 -15.33 -17.77 -1.87
N ASP A 5 -15.51 -16.47 -2.02
CA ASP A 5 -14.52 -15.56 -2.58
C ASP A 5 -13.19 -15.83 -1.86
N PRO A 6 -12.18 -16.42 -2.53
CA PRO A 6 -10.90 -16.65 -1.89
C PRO A 6 -10.33 -15.27 -1.55
N GLN A 7 -10.17 -14.96 -0.27
CA GLN A 7 -9.51 -13.73 0.16
C GLN A 7 -8.17 -13.62 -0.56
N LEU A 8 -8.09 -12.67 -1.51
CA LEU A 8 -6.89 -12.42 -2.27
C LEU A 8 -5.77 -11.99 -1.31
N SER A 9 -4.75 -12.84 -1.17
CA SER A 9 -3.62 -12.49 -0.30
C SER A 9 -2.71 -11.48 -0.99
N GLN A 10 -2.08 -10.59 -0.21
CA GLN A 10 -1.09 -9.62 -0.73
C GLN A 10 0.06 -10.31 -1.48
N ARG A 11 0.46 -11.52 -1.02
CA ARG A 11 1.50 -12.32 -1.68
C ARG A 11 1.04 -12.86 -3.02
N GLN A 12 -0.23 -13.23 -3.14
CA GLN A 12 -0.81 -13.67 -4.40
C GLN A 12 -0.87 -12.51 -5.38
N LEU A 13 -1.39 -11.34 -4.94
CA LEU A 13 -1.42 -10.13 -5.75
C LEU A 13 -0.02 -9.76 -6.26
N ALA A 14 0.99 -9.75 -5.39
CA ALA A 14 2.37 -9.46 -5.77
C ALA A 14 2.91 -10.43 -6.85
N ARG A 15 2.59 -11.72 -6.74
CA ARG A 15 2.98 -12.72 -7.74
C ARG A 15 2.28 -12.51 -9.08
N ASP A 16 0.98 -12.23 -9.05
CA ASP A 16 0.19 -12.09 -10.27
C ASP A 16 0.49 -10.78 -11.01
N THR A 17 0.71 -9.69 -10.26
CA THR A 17 0.99 -8.36 -10.79
C THR A 17 2.46 -8.12 -11.09
N GLY A 18 3.36 -8.97 -10.56
CA GLY A 18 4.81 -8.75 -10.62
C GLY A 18 5.30 -7.57 -9.75
N LEU A 19 4.43 -6.97 -8.93
CA LEU A 19 4.80 -5.90 -8.01
C LEU A 19 5.56 -6.47 -6.80
N ASP A 20 6.49 -5.68 -6.28
CA ASP A 20 7.19 -6.05 -5.05
C ASP A 20 6.22 -6.18 -3.87
N VAL A 21 6.37 -7.24 -3.07
CA VAL A 21 5.50 -7.53 -1.92
C VAL A 21 5.49 -6.37 -0.92
N THR A 22 6.60 -5.64 -0.77
CA THR A 22 6.66 -4.47 0.11
C THR A 22 5.89 -3.28 -0.48
N THR A 23 5.87 -3.12 -1.80
CA THR A 23 5.03 -2.12 -2.49
C THR A 23 3.56 -2.42 -2.27
N VAL A 24 3.15 -3.67 -2.48
CA VAL A 24 1.76 -4.12 -2.23
C VAL A 24 1.36 -3.88 -0.77
N ASN A 25 2.23 -4.24 0.17
CA ASN A 25 1.97 -4.02 1.60
C ASN A 25 1.87 -2.53 1.96
N ARG A 26 2.71 -1.67 1.37
CA ARG A 26 2.65 -0.20 1.58
C ARG A 26 1.35 0.39 1.03
N LEU A 27 0.91 -0.04 -0.14
CA LEU A 27 -0.37 0.39 -0.72
C LEU A 27 -1.54 -0.08 0.15
N PHE A 28 -1.55 -1.35 0.54
CA PHE A 28 -2.58 -1.92 1.43
C PHE A 28 -2.68 -1.19 2.78
N THR A 29 -1.54 -0.85 3.37
CA THR A 29 -1.49 -0.10 4.65
C THR A 29 -1.61 1.41 4.51
N ASN A 30 -1.82 1.92 3.29
CA ASN A 30 -1.79 3.36 2.97
C ASN A 30 -0.51 4.07 3.48
N ASN A 31 0.61 3.34 3.53
CA ASN A 31 1.91 3.84 3.99
C ASN A 31 2.83 4.17 2.81
N PHE A 32 2.35 5.01 1.90
CA PHE A 32 3.11 5.48 0.74
C PHE A 32 2.94 7.00 0.58
N SER A 33 3.96 7.65 0.03
CA SER A 33 3.92 9.08 -0.30
C SER A 33 3.84 9.34 -1.80
N ARG A 34 4.15 8.32 -2.61
CA ARG A 34 4.18 8.35 -4.06
C ARG A 34 3.78 6.96 -4.56
N VAL A 35 3.17 6.92 -5.73
CA VAL A 35 2.86 5.70 -6.47
C VAL A 35 3.18 5.97 -7.93
N ASP A 36 3.86 5.03 -8.57
CA ASP A 36 4.28 5.17 -9.96
C ASP A 36 3.12 4.82 -10.91
N VAL A 37 3.09 5.48 -12.07
CA VAL A 37 2.03 5.28 -13.08
C VAL A 37 1.93 3.81 -13.49
N SER A 38 3.07 3.14 -13.70
CA SER A 38 3.11 1.72 -14.04
C SER A 38 2.48 0.82 -12.97
N THR A 39 2.60 1.19 -11.69
CA THR A 39 1.97 0.47 -10.58
C THR A 39 0.46 0.66 -10.61
N ILE A 40 0.00 1.89 -10.85
CA ILE A 40 -1.43 2.18 -11.00
C ILE A 40 -2.01 1.39 -12.17
N GLU A 41 -1.40 1.48 -13.35
CA GLU A 41 -1.86 0.78 -14.56
C GLU A 41 -1.94 -0.73 -14.33
N THR A 42 -0.92 -1.31 -13.71
CA THR A 42 -0.90 -2.75 -13.37
C THR A 42 -2.06 -3.12 -12.47
N LEU A 43 -2.33 -2.34 -11.42
CA LEU A 43 -3.43 -2.60 -10.49
C LEU A 43 -4.81 -2.39 -11.14
N CYS A 44 -4.98 -1.32 -11.93
CA CYS A 44 -6.18 -1.07 -12.71
C CYS A 44 -6.49 -2.24 -13.65
N ASN A 45 -5.47 -2.74 -14.37
CA ASN A 45 -5.62 -3.86 -15.28
C ASN A 45 -5.92 -5.17 -14.55
N TYR A 46 -5.25 -5.43 -13.42
CA TYR A 46 -5.46 -6.63 -12.62
C TYR A 46 -6.87 -6.69 -12.02
N PHE A 47 -7.34 -5.59 -11.43
CA PHE A 47 -8.66 -5.52 -10.81
C PHE A 47 -9.79 -5.20 -11.79
N GLN A 48 -9.46 -4.84 -13.03
CA GLN A 48 -10.40 -4.33 -14.03
C GLN A 48 -11.19 -3.12 -13.51
N LYS A 49 -10.47 -2.17 -12.91
CA LYS A 49 -11.01 -0.95 -12.28
C LYS A 49 -10.29 0.30 -12.76
N ASN A 50 -10.94 1.45 -12.58
CA ASN A 50 -10.33 2.74 -12.90
C ASN A 50 -9.49 3.24 -11.72
N VAL A 51 -8.59 4.17 -12.00
CA VAL A 51 -7.74 4.80 -10.97
C VAL A 51 -8.56 5.43 -9.82
N GLY A 52 -9.74 5.98 -10.13
CA GLY A 52 -10.63 6.58 -9.12
C GLY A 52 -11.29 5.56 -8.19
N ASP A 53 -11.34 4.29 -8.58
CA ASP A 53 -11.83 3.21 -7.71
C ASP A 53 -10.73 2.71 -6.75
N LEU A 54 -9.46 2.95 -7.10
CA LEU A 54 -8.28 2.54 -6.32
C LEU A 54 -7.82 3.61 -5.34
N PHE A 55 -7.89 4.89 -5.74
CA PHE A 55 -7.37 6.02 -4.98
C PHE A 55 -8.43 7.10 -4.84
N GLU A 56 -8.64 7.53 -3.59
CA GLU A 56 -9.50 8.65 -3.26
C GLU A 56 -8.66 9.77 -2.65
N LEU A 57 -8.95 11.01 -3.07
CA LEU A 57 -8.34 12.19 -2.48
C LEU A 57 -8.96 12.44 -1.10
N ARG A 58 -8.15 12.35 -0.05
CA ARG A 58 -8.64 12.60 1.32
C ARG A 58 -8.77 14.10 1.58
N LEU A 59 -9.82 14.48 2.29
CA LEU A 59 -9.93 15.82 2.88
C LEU A 59 -8.82 16.04 3.92
N PRO A 60 -8.36 17.29 4.13
CA PRO A 60 -7.24 17.61 5.02
C PRO A 60 -7.35 17.00 6.43
N GLU A 61 -8.56 16.92 6.97
CA GLU A 61 -8.86 16.35 8.28
C GLU A 61 -8.77 14.81 8.33
N ASN A 62 -8.77 14.13 7.18
CA ASN A 62 -8.75 12.67 7.06
C ASN A 62 -7.39 12.13 6.58
N ILE A 63 -6.37 13.00 6.43
CA ILE A 63 -5.03 12.58 6.06
C ILE A 63 -4.37 11.92 7.29
N PRO A 64 -4.03 10.62 7.22
CA PRO A 64 -3.43 9.93 8.34
C PRO A 64 -2.05 10.54 8.60
N GLN A 65 -1.86 11.10 9.79
CA GLN A 65 -0.56 11.65 10.18
C GLN A 65 0.46 10.53 10.20
N ARG A 66 1.43 10.60 9.27
CA ARG A 66 2.53 9.63 9.20
C ARG A 66 3.24 9.65 10.55
N LYS A 67 3.12 8.57 11.32
CA LYS A 67 3.93 8.36 12.52
C LYS A 67 5.39 8.28 12.06
N THR A 68 6.10 9.40 12.09
CA THR A 68 7.55 9.40 11.96
C THR A 68 8.06 8.53 13.10
N ARG A 69 8.65 7.37 12.79
CA ARG A 69 9.37 6.58 13.80
C ARG A 69 10.39 7.53 14.42
N LYS A 70 10.17 7.88 15.69
CA LYS A 70 11.13 8.62 16.52
C LYS A 70 12.40 7.77 16.47
N ARG A 71 13.48 8.27 15.84
CA ARG A 71 14.79 7.64 16.00
C ARG A 71 15.07 7.71 17.49
N VAL A 72 15.16 6.56 18.15
CA VAL A 72 15.73 6.51 19.49
C VAL A 72 17.18 6.93 19.29
N SER A 73 17.54 8.10 19.81
CA SER A 73 18.92 8.58 19.89
C SER A 73 19.68 7.58 20.75
N ASP A 74 20.57 6.84 20.10
CA ASP A 74 21.60 6.01 20.72
C ASP A 74 22.62 6.97 21.35
N ASP A 75 22.29 7.46 22.55
CA ASP A 75 23.22 8.22 23.39
C ASP A 75 23.26 7.51 24.75
N SER A 76 23.85 6.32 24.72
CA SER A 76 24.20 5.55 25.92
C SER A 76 25.41 4.67 25.61
N ILE A 77 26.49 5.30 25.16
CA ILE A 77 27.84 4.81 25.40
C ILE A 77 28.57 5.93 26.14
N GLN A 78 28.36 6.01 27.45
CA GLN A 78 29.31 6.69 28.33
C GLN A 78 30.28 5.64 28.88
N VAL A 79 31.55 5.94 28.64
CA VAL A 79 32.78 5.29 29.14
C VAL A 79 32.84 5.19 30.65
#